data_AF-A0A016A810-F1
#
_entry.id   AF-A0A016A810-F1
#
_cell.length_a   1.000
_cell.length_b   1.000
_cell.length_c   1.000
_cell.angle_alpha   90.00
_cell.angle_beta   90.00
_cell.angle_gamma   90.00
#
_symmetry.space_group_name_H-M   'P 1'
#
loop_
_entity.id
_entity.type
_entity.pdbx_description
1 polymer ?
#
loop_
_entity_poly.entity_id
_entity_poly.type
_entity_poly.pdbx_seq_one_letter_code
_entity_poly.pdbx_strand_id
1 'polypeptide(L)' 'MCTGEDKQLEAFARFIKFAELRPSLEQKDWTGFAKRYNGPGYAHNQYDKKLEEAYRRFTK' A
#
# COMPACT_ATOMS: atom_id res chain seq x y z
N MET A 1 13.21 12.98 13.68
CA MET A 1 13.36 11.59 13.19
C MET A 1 12.42 10.71 13.97
N CYS A 2 11.58 9.89 13.32
CA CYS A 2 10.58 9.04 13.99
C CYS A 2 11.25 8.04 14.93
N THR A 3 10.80 7.99 16.18
CA THR A 3 11.43 7.29 17.31
C THR A 3 11.05 5.79 17.38
N GLY A 4 11.06 5.07 16.25
CA GLY A 4 10.79 3.62 16.17
C GLY A 4 9.84 3.19 15.04
N GLU A 5 9.81 1.88 14.73
CA GLU A 5 8.98 1.29 13.65
C GLU A 5 7.47 1.55 13.86
N ASP A 6 6.97 1.53 15.09
CA ASP A 6 5.58 1.85 15.40
C ASP A 6 5.18 3.26 14.94
N LYS A 7 6.07 4.23 15.14
CA LYS A 7 5.83 5.62 14.74
C LYS A 7 5.93 5.79 13.22
N GLN A 8 6.76 4.98 12.56
CA GLN A 8 6.82 4.94 11.10
C GLN A 8 5.54 4.31 10.52
N LEU A 9 5.03 3.23 11.13
CA LEU A 9 3.77 2.60 10.75
C LEU A 9 2.57 3.55 10.98
N GLU A 10 2.56 4.28 12.09
CA GLU A 10 1.54 5.31 12.36
C GLU A 10 1.58 6.40 11.30
N ALA A 11 2.78 6.90 10.94
CA ALA A 11 2.94 7.89 9.90
C ALA A 11 2.48 7.39 8.53
N PHE A 12 2.81 6.14 8.17
CA PHE A 12 2.32 5.48 6.96
C PHE A 12 0.79 5.42 6.94
N ALA A 13 0.16 4.97 8.02
CA ALA A 13 -1.30 4.88 8.11
C ALA A 13 -1.97 6.26 7.98
N ARG A 14 -1.38 7.31 8.58
CA ARG A 14 -1.84 8.69 8.42
C ARG A 14 -1.71 9.18 6.98
N PHE A 15 -0.58 8.87 6.32
CA PHE A 15 -0.35 9.22 4.92
C PHE A 15 -1.37 8.54 3.98
N ILE A 16 -1.65 7.25 4.15
CA ILE A 16 -2.65 6.53 3.34
C ILE A 16 -4.03 7.17 3.43
N LYS A 17 -4.41 7.65 4.62
CA LYS A 17 -5.67 8.39 4.83
C LYS A 17 -5.63 9.76 4.15
N PHE A 18 -4.56 10.51 4.35
CA PHE A 18 -4.39 11.86 3.79
C PHE A 18 -4.35 11.87 2.26
N ALA A 19 -3.64 10.92 1.64
CA ALA A 19 -3.49 10.80 0.20
C ALA A 19 -4.69 10.07 -0.48
N GLU A 20 -5.76 9.81 0.27
CA GLU A 20 -6.98 9.14 -0.21
C GLU A 20 -6.70 7.79 -0.91
N LEU A 21 -5.73 7.03 -0.36
CA LEU A 21 -5.35 5.71 -0.85
C LEU A 21 -6.10 4.58 -0.14
N ARG A 22 -6.71 4.88 1.02
CA ARG A 22 -7.51 3.94 1.79
C ARG A 22 -8.61 3.23 0.98
N PRO A 23 -9.41 3.91 0.13
CA PRO A 23 -10.46 3.24 -0.63
C PRO A 23 -9.94 2.15 -1.56
N SER A 24 -8.76 2.32 -2.17
CA SER A 24 -8.14 1.30 -3.02
C SER A 24 -7.75 0.06 -2.22
N LEU A 25 -7.25 0.23 -0.98
CA LEU A 25 -6.95 -0.91 -0.10
C LEU A 25 -8.21 -1.65 0.34
N GLU A 26 -9.27 -0.93 0.74
CA GLU A 26 -10.53 -1.54 1.19
C GLU A 26 -11.25 -2.31 0.07
N GLN A 27 -11.18 -1.80 -1.16
CA GLN A 27 -11.72 -2.44 -2.36
C GLN A 27 -10.79 -3.50 -2.95
N LYS A 28 -9.59 -3.69 -2.40
CA LYS A 28 -8.56 -4.61 -2.92
C LYS A 28 -8.14 -4.26 -4.36
N ASP A 29 -8.20 -2.99 -4.72
CA ASP A 29 -7.68 -2.45 -5.97
C ASP A 29 -6.15 -2.28 -5.87
N TRP A 30 -5.44 -3.41 -6.01
CA TRP A 30 -3.98 -3.47 -5.87
C TRP A 30 -3.27 -2.66 -6.95
N THR A 31 -3.79 -2.66 -8.17
CA THR A 31 -3.26 -1.89 -9.30
C THR A 31 -3.38 -0.38 -9.04
N GLY A 32 -4.57 0.10 -8.66
CA GLY A 32 -4.80 1.51 -8.36
C GLY A 32 -4.00 2.00 -7.15
N PHE A 33 -3.94 1.19 -6.09
CA PHE A 33 -3.10 1.49 -4.93
C PHE A 33 -1.61 1.55 -5.32
N ALA A 34 -1.10 0.52 -5.99
CA ALA A 34 0.31 0.42 -6.33
C ALA A 34 0.74 1.56 -7.27
N LYS A 35 -0.09 1.92 -8.25
CA LYS A 35 0.16 3.03 -9.17
C LYS A 35 0.23 4.38 -8.45
N ARG A 36 -0.69 4.66 -7.53
CA ARG A 36 -0.71 5.94 -6.80
C ARG A 36 0.40 6.04 -5.76
N TYR A 37 0.71 4.94 -5.07
CA TYR A 37 1.73 4.92 -4.02
C TYR A 37 3.16 4.84 -4.58
N ASN A 38 3.42 3.95 -5.54
CA ASN A 38 4.77 3.70 -6.07
C ASN A 38 5.07 4.47 -7.37
N GLY A 39 4.04 5.09 -7.98
CA GLY A 39 4.18 5.84 -9.23
C GLY A 39 4.18 4.98 -10.50
N PRO A 40 4.53 5.56 -11.66
CA PRO A 40 4.41 4.92 -12.99
C PRO A 40 5.18 3.60 -13.12
N GLY A 41 6.26 3.43 -12.37
CA GLY A 41 7.08 2.21 -12.36
C GLY A 41 6.44 1.03 -11.62
N TYR A 42 5.20 1.14 -11.12
CA TYR A 42 4.61 0.11 -10.26
C TYR A 42 4.50 -1.26 -10.94
N ALA A 43 4.09 -1.28 -12.21
CA ALA A 43 3.88 -2.51 -12.95
C ALA A 43 5.20 -3.21 -13.31
N HIS A 44 6.23 -2.44 -13.66
CA HIS A 44 7.57 -2.98 -13.93
C HIS A 44 8.15 -3.69 -12.71
N ASN A 45 7.96 -3.09 -11.52
CA ASN A 45 8.40 -3.66 -10.24
C ASN A 45 7.40 -4.66 -9.63
N GLN A 46 6.27 -4.88 -10.31
CA GLN A 46 5.21 -5.83 -9.96
C GLN A 46 4.63 -5.58 -8.55
N TYR A 47 4.50 -4.32 -8.13
CA TYR A 47 4.00 -3.98 -6.80
C TYR A 47 2.53 -4.37 -6.61
N ASP A 48 1.73 -4.22 -7.66
CA ASP A 48 0.34 -4.69 -7.74
C ASP A 48 0.22 -6.19 -7.45
N LYS A 49 1.00 -7.01 -8.16
CA LYS A 49 1.00 -8.48 -8.00
C LYS A 49 1.48 -8.91 -6.62
N LYS A 50 2.57 -8.31 -6.13
CA LYS A 50 3.13 -8.60 -4.80
C LYS A 50 2.12 -8.32 -3.68
N LEU A 51 1.38 -7.20 -3.78
CA LEU A 51 0.33 -6.87 -2.81
C LEU A 51 -0.81 -7.89 -2.85
N GLU A 52 -1.26 -8.26 -4.05
CA GLU A 52 -2.32 -9.26 -4.22
C GLU A 52 -1.92 -10.63 -3.66
N GLU A 53 -0.73 -11.13 -4.02
CA GLU A 53 -0.21 -12.41 -3.57
C GLU A 53 -0.05 -12.45 -2.04
N ALA A 54 0.50 -11.38 -1.46
CA ALA A 54 0.63 -11.25 -0.01
C ALA A 54 -0.75 -11.29 0.67
N TYR A 55 -1.72 -10.53 0.17
CA TYR A 55 -3.07 -10.54 0.72
C TYR A 55 -3.67 -11.95 0.70
N ARG A 56 -3.63 -12.63 -0.46
CA ARG A 56 -4.12 -14.01 -0.61
C ARG A 56 -3.44 -15.00 0.35
N ARG A 57 -2.15 -14.81 0.65
CA ARG A 57 -1.39 -15.65 1.58
C ARG A 57 -1.85 -15.48 3.03
N PHE A 58 -2.18 -14.26 3.44
CA PHE A 58 -2.54 -13.95 4.83
C PHE A 58 -4.05 -14.05 5.12
N THR A 59 -4.89 -14.06 4.09
CA THR A 59 -6.35 -14.23 4.25
C THR A 59 -6.84 -15.65 3.95
N LYS A 60 -5.95 -16.63 4.01
CA LYS A 60 -6.27 -18.06 3.88
C LYS A 60 -6.47 -18.66 5.27
#